data_AF-A0A1G0F9N8-F1
#
_entry.id   AF-A0A1G0F9N8-F1
#
_cell.length_a   1.000
_cell.length_b   1.000
_cell.length_c   1.000
_cell.angle_alpha   90.00
_cell.angle_beta   90.00
_cell.angle_gamma   90.00
#
_symmetry.space_group_name_H-M   'P 1'
#
loop_
_entity.id
_entity.type
_entity.pdbx_description
1 polymer ?
#
loop_
_entity_poly.entity_id
_entity_poly.type
_entity_poly.pdbx_seq_one_letter_code
_entity_poly.pdbx_strand_id
1 'polypeptide(L)'
;MEKFAPEDAKNFNSQMDAINQEIKAQDDKFFKDYDKAKQMLVQLKTETDGFKPKLDQIKEQMKNDANTALNDANLAITDAKGLLDNAPVGKGSKADIEAMKMDLKALEESLPEVQNTINSEDYSVAIEKANTIKAKAGEISAAVQAAMEKMKVGKKK
;
A
#
# COMPACT_ATOMS: atom_id res chain seq x y z
N MET A 1 -4.26 12.57 10.25
CA MET A 1 -3.01 12.17 10.92
C MET A 1 -3.01 10.68 11.17
N GLU A 2 -4.00 10.12 11.88
CA GLU A 2 -4.10 8.67 12.15
C GLU A 2 -3.95 7.76 10.92
N LYS A 3 -4.55 8.12 9.78
CA LYS A 3 -4.45 7.32 8.55
C LYS A 3 -3.04 7.21 7.95
N PHE A 4 -2.19 8.22 8.16
CA PHE A 4 -0.89 8.33 7.48
C PHE A 4 0.30 8.30 8.45
N ALA A 5 0.07 8.61 9.72
CA ALA A 5 1.06 8.64 10.79
C ALA A 5 0.42 8.19 12.11
N PRO A 6 0.03 6.91 12.22
CA PRO A 6 -0.68 6.38 13.40
C PRO A 6 0.17 6.41 14.67
N GLU A 7 1.49 6.21 14.57
CA GLU A 7 2.40 6.27 15.72
C GLU A 7 2.50 7.68 16.30
N ASP A 8 2.68 8.69 15.46
CA ASP A 8 2.69 10.10 15.88
C ASP A 8 1.34 10.50 16.49
N ALA A 9 0.22 10.06 15.90
CA ALA A 9 -1.11 10.31 16.44
C ALA A 9 -1.28 9.71 17.86
N LYS A 10 -0.81 8.47 18.05
CA LYS A 10 -0.81 7.81 19.37
C LYS A 10 0.07 8.56 20.37
N ASN A 11 1.24 9.03 19.96
CA ASN A 11 2.14 9.81 20.81
C ASN A 11 1.49 11.11 21.27
N PHE A 12 0.91 11.89 20.36
CA PHE A 12 0.23 13.15 20.70
C PHE A 12 -0.97 12.95 21.62
N ASN A 13 -1.75 11.89 21.41
CA ASN A 13 -2.85 11.53 22.31
C ASN A 13 -2.33 11.19 23.73
N SER A 14 -1.25 10.41 23.82
CA SER A 14 -0.64 10.09 25.12
C SER A 14 -0.09 11.33 25.84
N GLN A 15 0.48 12.28 25.11
CA GLN A 15 0.95 13.55 25.69
C GLN A 15 -0.22 14.41 26.18
N MET A 16 -1.33 14.46 25.44
CA MET A 16 -2.54 15.15 25.86
C MET A 16 -3.15 14.52 27.12
N ASP A 17 -3.14 13.19 27.22
CA ASP A 17 -3.58 12.48 28.44
C ASP A 17 -2.70 12.83 29.64
N ALA A 18 -1.38 12.91 29.46
CA ALA A 18 -0.47 13.33 30.52
C ALA A 18 -0.73 14.78 30.97
N ILE A 19 -1.03 15.70 30.05
CA ILE A 19 -1.44 17.09 30.36
C ILE A 19 -2.73 17.07 31.20
N ASN A 20 -3.74 16.31 30.78
CA ASN A 20 -5.00 16.21 31.50
C ASN A 20 -4.84 15.62 32.91
N GLN A 21 -3.94 14.64 33.07
CA GLN A 21 -3.60 14.09 34.38
C GLN A 21 -2.93 15.12 35.28
N GLU A 22 -1.99 15.92 34.76
CA GLU A 22 -1.35 16.99 35.51
C GLU A 22 -2.37 18.05 35.94
N ILE A 23 -3.28 18.48 35.04
CA ILE A 23 -4.34 19.44 35.38
C ILE A 23 -5.20 18.92 36.53
N LYS A 24 -5.66 17.66 36.45
CA LYS A 24 -6.45 17.03 37.52
C LYS A 24 -5.68 16.97 38.84
N ALA A 25 -4.40 16.58 38.80
CA ALA A 25 -3.57 16.53 39.99
C ALA A 25 -3.36 17.91 40.63
N GLN A 26 -3.40 18.99 39.84
CA GLN A 26 -3.37 20.37 40.35
C GLN A 26 -4.75 20.81 40.86
N ASP A 27 -5.83 20.38 40.24
CA ASP A 27 -7.21 20.69 40.68
C ASP A 27 -7.49 20.22 42.10
N ASP A 28 -6.87 19.12 42.53
CA ASP A 28 -7.00 18.53 43.86
C ASP A 28 -6.20 19.26 44.96
N LYS A 29 -5.33 20.23 44.60
CA LYS A 29 -4.49 20.96 45.56
C LYS A 29 -5.16 22.24 46.07
N PHE A 30 -4.85 22.60 47.32
CA PHE A 30 -5.32 23.86 47.94
C PHE A 30 -4.66 25.11 47.34
N PHE A 31 -3.36 25.02 47.00
CA PHE A 31 -2.63 26.01 46.21
C PHE A 31 -2.27 25.41 44.86
N LYS A 32 -2.98 25.83 43.82
CA LYS A 32 -2.91 25.25 42.47
C LYS A 32 -1.80 25.91 41.67
N ASP A 33 -1.00 25.12 40.97
CA ASP A 33 0.03 25.61 40.06
C ASP A 33 0.00 24.83 38.74
N TYR A 34 -0.47 25.49 37.69
CA TYR A 34 -0.61 24.89 36.36
C TYR A 34 0.58 25.18 35.44
N ASP A 35 1.68 25.76 35.92
CA ASP A 35 2.78 26.15 35.05
C ASP A 35 3.41 24.95 34.35
N LYS A 36 3.49 23.80 35.03
CA LYS A 36 3.91 22.54 34.40
C LYS A 36 2.95 22.12 33.28
N ALA A 37 1.64 22.13 33.52
CA ALA A 37 0.64 21.79 32.50
C ALA A 37 0.70 22.75 31.29
N LYS A 38 0.90 24.06 31.53
CA LYS A 38 1.10 25.06 30.47
C LYS A 38 2.36 24.78 29.65
N GLN A 39 3.48 24.45 30.30
CA GLN A 39 4.72 24.11 29.61
C GLN A 39 4.55 22.87 28.74
N MET A 40 3.91 21.81 29.26
CA MET A 40 3.60 20.61 28.49
C MET A 40 2.69 20.90 27.30
N LEU A 41 1.69 21.77 27.46
CA LEU A 41 0.81 22.18 26.37
C LEU A 41 1.55 22.99 25.28
N VAL A 42 2.45 23.89 25.67
CA VAL A 42 3.30 24.64 24.73
C VAL A 42 4.19 23.67 23.95
N GLN A 43 4.81 22.70 24.62
CA GLN A 43 5.63 21.69 23.97
C GLN A 43 4.82 20.85 22.97
N LEU A 44 3.67 20.30 23.38
CA LEU A 44 2.80 19.53 22.49
C LEU A 44 2.37 20.35 21.27
N LYS A 45 2.06 21.65 21.47
CA LYS A 45 1.73 22.55 20.36
C LYS A 45 2.91 22.71 19.40
N THR A 46 4.12 22.95 19.91
CA THR A 46 5.33 23.07 19.08
C THR A 46 5.62 21.79 18.29
N GLU A 47 5.50 20.62 18.92
CA GLU A 47 5.69 19.33 18.27
C GLU A 47 4.63 19.08 17.19
N THR A 48 3.36 19.36 17.47
CA THR A 48 2.26 19.24 16.52
C THR A 48 2.41 20.19 15.33
N ASP A 49 2.80 21.45 15.58
CA ASP A 49 3.03 22.44 14.53
C ASP A 49 4.23 22.06 13.66
N GLY A 50 5.30 21.53 14.25
CA GLY A 50 6.45 20.99 13.53
C GLY A 50 6.17 19.71 12.76
N PHE A 51 5.09 18.99 13.08
CA PHE A 51 4.70 17.75 12.42
C PHE A 51 3.89 17.96 11.14
N LYS A 52 3.12 19.05 11.03
CA LYS A 52 2.32 19.37 9.83
C LYS A 52 3.11 19.20 8.51
N PRO A 53 4.30 19.80 8.32
CA PRO A 53 5.06 19.62 7.08
C PRO A 53 5.51 18.17 6.86
N LYS A 54 5.80 17.42 7.93
CA LYS A 54 6.16 15.99 7.83
C LYS A 54 4.97 15.16 7.37
N LEU A 55 3.77 15.46 7.86
CA LEU A 55 2.55 14.78 7.44
C LEU A 55 2.29 14.96 5.93
N ASP A 56 2.53 16.15 5.40
CA ASP A 56 2.38 16.42 3.97
C ASP A 56 3.42 15.65 3.15
N GLN A 57 4.67 15.59 3.61
CA GLN A 57 5.72 14.77 3.00
C GLN A 57 5.37 13.27 3.02
N ILE A 58 4.85 12.75 4.14
CA ILE A 58 4.43 11.35 4.25
C ILE A 58 3.31 11.05 3.26
N LYS A 59 2.29 11.92 3.17
CA LYS A 59 1.20 11.75 2.21
C LYS A 59 1.70 11.74 0.77
N GLU A 60 2.61 12.64 0.43
CA GLU A 60 3.21 12.70 -0.92
C GLU A 60 4.01 11.43 -1.21
N GLN A 61 4.83 10.97 -0.26
CA GLN A 61 5.57 9.72 -0.40
C GLN A 61 4.62 8.53 -0.63
N MET A 62 3.58 8.39 0.20
CA MET A 62 2.61 7.29 0.06
C MET A 62 1.85 7.35 -1.27
N LYS A 63 1.53 8.55 -1.77
CA LYS A 63 0.93 8.72 -3.09
C LYS A 63 1.88 8.24 -4.18
N ASN A 64 3.16 8.60 -4.10
CA ASN A 64 4.18 8.17 -5.05
C ASN A 64 4.36 6.65 -5.01
N ASP A 65 4.44 6.05 -3.82
CA ASP A 65 4.55 4.60 -3.65
C ASP A 65 3.34 3.86 -4.25
N ALA A 66 2.13 4.40 -4.08
CA ALA A 66 0.92 3.83 -4.67
C ALA A 66 0.92 3.92 -6.21
N ASN A 67 1.38 5.03 -6.79
CA ASN A 67 1.54 5.17 -8.23
C ASN A 67 2.60 4.21 -8.78
N THR A 68 3.73 4.05 -8.07
CA THR A 68 4.77 3.08 -8.41
C THR A 68 4.22 1.66 -8.37
N ALA A 69 3.49 1.28 -7.33
CA ALA A 69 2.88 -0.04 -7.23
C ALA A 69 1.87 -0.31 -8.37
N LEU A 70 1.03 0.68 -8.72
CA LEU A 70 0.11 0.58 -9.86
C LEU A 70 0.85 0.37 -11.18
N ASN A 71 1.92 1.14 -11.42
CA ASN A 71 2.75 0.98 -12.61
C ASN A 71 3.41 -0.40 -12.68
N ASP A 72 3.96 -0.88 -11.57
CA ASP A 72 4.55 -2.21 -11.47
C ASP A 72 3.53 -3.33 -11.75
N ALA A 73 2.29 -3.19 -11.26
CA ALA A 73 1.21 -4.13 -11.55
C ALA A 73 0.88 -4.17 -13.05
N ASN A 74 0.80 -2.99 -13.69
CA ASN A 74 0.55 -2.88 -15.12
C ASN A 74 1.69 -3.49 -15.98
N LEU A 75 2.94 -3.26 -15.58
CA LEU A 75 4.10 -3.89 -16.22
C LEU A 75 4.05 -5.42 -16.09
N ALA A 76 3.77 -5.94 -14.89
CA ALA A 76 3.66 -7.40 -14.69
C ALA A 76 2.56 -8.04 -15.54
N ILE A 77 1.41 -7.38 -15.70
CA ILE A 77 0.34 -7.83 -16.62
C ILE A 77 0.84 -7.83 -18.07
N THR A 78 1.52 -6.77 -18.49
CA THR A 78 2.04 -6.63 -19.85
C THR A 78 3.06 -7.72 -20.18
N ASP A 79 3.99 -7.98 -19.25
CA ASP A 79 4.98 -9.04 -19.38
C ASP A 79 4.33 -10.43 -19.45
N ALA A 80 3.34 -10.69 -18.60
CA ALA A 80 2.59 -11.94 -18.60
C ALA A 80 1.84 -12.17 -19.93
N LYS A 81 1.22 -11.13 -20.50
CA LYS A 81 0.58 -11.18 -21.82
C LYS A 81 1.61 -11.52 -22.90
N GLY A 82 2.77 -10.87 -22.88
CA GLY A 82 3.86 -11.15 -23.81
C GLY A 82 4.34 -12.60 -23.74
N LEU A 83 4.44 -13.19 -22.55
CA LEU A 83 4.79 -14.60 -22.38
C LEU A 83 3.71 -15.53 -22.93
N LEU A 84 2.42 -15.25 -22.69
CA LEU A 84 1.31 -16.04 -23.20
C LEU A 84 1.22 -16.04 -24.72
N ASP A 85 1.55 -14.93 -25.36
CA ASP A 85 1.55 -14.85 -26.82
C ASP A 85 2.67 -15.70 -27.46
N ASN A 86 3.73 -15.98 -26.70
CA ASN A 86 4.82 -16.88 -27.09
C ASN A 86 4.62 -18.33 -26.60
N ALA A 87 3.56 -18.60 -25.84
CA ALA A 87 3.31 -19.93 -25.27
C ALA A 87 2.94 -20.94 -26.38
N PRO A 88 3.50 -22.16 -26.35
CA PRO A 88 3.21 -23.17 -27.36
C PRO A 88 1.74 -23.65 -27.28
N VAL A 89 0.99 -23.42 -28.35
CA VAL A 89 -0.41 -23.82 -28.45
C VAL A 89 -0.53 -25.21 -29.08
N GLY A 90 -1.11 -26.15 -28.34
CA GLY A 90 -1.46 -27.49 -28.81
C GLY A 90 -2.87 -27.88 -28.35
N LYS A 91 -3.37 -29.04 -28.79
CA LYS A 91 -4.72 -29.52 -28.43
C LYS A 91 -4.96 -29.61 -26.92
N GLY A 92 -3.91 -29.87 -26.14
CA GLY A 92 -3.99 -29.96 -24.68
C GLY A 92 -3.77 -28.64 -23.93
N SER A 93 -3.05 -27.66 -24.49
CA SER A 93 -2.71 -26.40 -23.80
C SER A 93 -3.57 -25.20 -24.21
N LYS A 94 -4.36 -25.34 -25.27
CA LYS A 94 -5.17 -24.23 -25.80
C LYS A 94 -6.15 -23.68 -24.77
N ALA A 95 -6.88 -24.56 -24.07
CA ALA A 95 -7.85 -24.14 -23.05
C ALA A 95 -7.19 -23.43 -21.87
N ASP A 96 -6.04 -23.94 -21.40
CA ASP A 96 -5.29 -23.33 -20.30
C ASP A 96 -4.77 -21.93 -20.68
N ILE A 97 -4.25 -21.77 -21.90
CA ILE A 97 -3.77 -20.48 -22.41
C ILE A 97 -4.93 -19.47 -22.54
N GLU A 98 -6.10 -19.91 -23.04
CA GLU A 98 -7.29 -19.05 -23.13
C GLU A 98 -7.78 -18.63 -21.74
N ALA A 99 -7.79 -19.54 -20.76
CA ALA A 99 -8.13 -19.23 -19.37
C ALA A 99 -7.16 -18.19 -18.77
N MET A 100 -5.84 -18.40 -18.91
CA MET A 100 -4.84 -17.44 -18.42
C MET A 100 -4.96 -16.06 -19.07
N LYS A 101 -5.32 -16.00 -20.36
CA LYS A 101 -5.59 -14.73 -21.05
C LYS A 101 -6.81 -14.02 -20.47
N MET A 102 -7.86 -14.76 -20.13
CA MET A 102 -9.04 -14.19 -19.46
C MET A 102 -8.70 -13.69 -18.05
N ASP A 103 -7.90 -14.44 -17.29
CA ASP A 103 -7.47 -14.04 -15.95
C ASP A 103 -6.66 -12.73 -16.00
N LEU A 104 -5.69 -12.61 -16.93
CA LEU A 104 -4.93 -11.36 -17.12
C LEU A 104 -5.82 -10.19 -17.53
N LYS A 105 -6.85 -10.45 -18.35
CA LYS A 105 -7.82 -9.41 -18.73
C LYS A 105 -8.61 -8.94 -17.51
N ALA A 106 -9.07 -9.85 -16.66
CA ALA A 106 -9.76 -9.50 -15.42
C ALA A 106 -8.85 -8.70 -14.46
N LEU A 107 -7.56 -9.05 -14.37
CA LEU A 107 -6.58 -8.29 -13.60
C LEU A 107 -6.37 -6.88 -14.16
N GLU A 108 -6.27 -6.73 -15.49
CA GLU A 108 -6.17 -5.42 -16.14
C GLU A 108 -7.41 -4.55 -15.91
N GLU A 109 -8.60 -5.15 -16.00
CA GLU A 109 -9.88 -4.48 -15.71
C GLU A 109 -10.01 -4.05 -14.24
N SER A 110 -9.18 -4.56 -13.33
CA SER A 110 -9.12 -4.14 -11.92
C SER A 110 -8.17 -2.97 -11.64
N LEU A 111 -7.25 -2.63 -12.57
CA LEU A 111 -6.34 -1.49 -12.42
C LEU A 111 -7.06 -0.13 -12.22
N PRO A 112 -8.20 0.16 -12.87
CA PRO A 112 -8.97 1.38 -12.60
C PRO A 112 -9.45 1.49 -11.15
N GLU A 113 -9.75 0.37 -10.47
CA GLU A 113 -10.14 0.39 -9.06
C GLU A 113 -8.96 0.81 -8.16
N VAL A 114 -7.75 0.36 -8.48
CA VAL A 114 -6.53 0.82 -7.80
C VAL A 114 -6.36 2.32 -7.99
N GLN A 115 -6.49 2.83 -9.21
CA GLN A 115 -6.40 4.27 -9.49
C GLN A 115 -7.47 5.06 -8.71
N ASN A 116 -8.71 4.56 -8.63
CA ASN A 116 -9.76 5.19 -7.83
C ASN A 116 -9.41 5.19 -6.33
N THR A 117 -8.78 4.12 -5.84
CA THR A 117 -8.31 4.01 -4.45
C THR A 117 -7.20 5.04 -4.17
N ILE A 118 -6.27 5.26 -5.12
CA ILE A 118 -5.27 6.34 -5.06
C ILE A 118 -5.95 7.72 -5.04
N ASN A 119 -6.92 7.94 -5.92
CA ASN A 119 -7.65 9.22 -6.00
C ASN A 119 -8.46 9.51 -4.72
N SER A 120 -8.83 8.47 -3.98
CA SER A 120 -9.52 8.55 -2.68
C SER A 120 -8.55 8.73 -1.50
N GLU A 121 -7.26 8.98 -1.79
CA GLU A 121 -6.16 9.07 -0.81
C GLU A 121 -6.04 7.85 0.10
N ASP A 122 -6.46 6.67 -0.37
CA ASP A 122 -6.33 5.41 0.35
C ASP A 122 -5.09 4.64 -0.11
N TYR A 123 -3.95 5.30 0.01
CA TYR A 123 -2.69 4.85 -0.59
C TYR A 123 -2.26 3.48 -0.09
N SER A 124 -2.40 3.16 1.20
CA SER A 124 -2.07 1.83 1.73
C SER A 124 -2.91 0.73 1.08
N VAL A 125 -4.21 0.95 0.94
CA VAL A 125 -5.12 -0.01 0.29
C VAL A 125 -4.81 -0.10 -1.21
N ALA A 126 -4.49 1.02 -1.87
CA ALA A 126 -4.09 1.01 -3.27
C ALA A 126 -2.80 0.20 -3.49
N ILE A 127 -1.79 0.37 -2.64
CA ILE A 127 -0.52 -0.38 -2.67
C ILE A 127 -0.79 -1.88 -2.52
N GLU A 128 -1.62 -2.27 -1.54
CA GLU A 128 -1.97 -3.68 -1.31
C GLU A 128 -2.68 -4.31 -2.53
N LYS A 129 -3.68 -3.62 -3.08
CA LYS A 129 -4.40 -4.08 -4.28
C LYS A 129 -3.46 -4.20 -5.48
N ALA A 130 -2.62 -3.20 -5.72
CA ALA A 130 -1.65 -3.22 -6.82
C ALA A 130 -0.64 -4.37 -6.67
N ASN A 131 -0.11 -4.59 -5.47
CA ASN A 131 0.81 -5.70 -5.19
C ASN A 131 0.14 -7.07 -5.37
N THR A 132 -1.15 -7.18 -5.02
CA THR A 132 -1.93 -8.41 -5.25
C THR A 132 -2.08 -8.70 -6.75
N ILE A 133 -2.38 -7.67 -7.56
CA ILE A 133 -2.46 -7.79 -9.02
C ILE A 133 -1.10 -8.20 -9.59
N LYS A 134 -0.03 -7.53 -9.18
CA LYS A 134 1.36 -7.82 -9.57
C LYS A 134 1.73 -9.28 -9.27
N ALA A 135 1.40 -9.76 -8.07
CA ALA A 135 1.68 -11.14 -7.65
C ALA A 135 0.95 -12.15 -8.54
N LYS A 136 -0.35 -11.97 -8.79
CA LYS A 136 -1.15 -12.87 -9.65
C LYS A 136 -0.65 -12.88 -11.10
N ALA A 137 -0.29 -11.72 -11.66
CA ALA A 137 0.31 -11.66 -12.98
C ALA A 137 1.68 -12.37 -13.03
N GLY A 138 2.47 -12.27 -11.95
CA GLY A 138 3.72 -13.01 -11.77
C GLY A 138 3.53 -14.52 -11.71
N GLU A 139 2.50 -15.01 -11.02
CA GLU A 139 2.16 -16.44 -10.97
C GLU A 139 1.81 -17.00 -12.35
N ILE A 140 1.02 -16.25 -13.14
CA ILE A 140 0.71 -16.62 -14.53
C ILE A 140 1.99 -16.66 -15.38
N SER A 141 2.84 -15.63 -15.26
CA SER A 141 4.13 -15.59 -15.96
C SER A 141 5.01 -16.80 -15.66
N ALA A 142 5.12 -17.17 -14.37
CA ALA A 142 5.88 -18.32 -13.92
C ALA A 142 5.29 -19.65 -14.45
N ALA A 143 3.97 -19.79 -14.43
CA ALA A 143 3.29 -20.97 -14.97
C ALA A 143 3.56 -21.15 -16.47
N VAL A 144 3.49 -20.06 -17.24
CA VAL A 144 3.76 -20.06 -18.68
C VAL A 144 5.23 -20.43 -18.97
N GLN A 145 6.18 -19.83 -18.24
CA GLN A 145 7.60 -20.16 -18.36
C GLN A 145 7.86 -21.64 -18.07
N ALA A 146 7.31 -22.18 -16.97
CA ALA A 146 7.47 -23.59 -16.63
C ALA A 146 6.87 -24.52 -17.70
N ALA A 147 5.72 -24.16 -18.30
CA ALA A 147 5.12 -24.91 -19.39
C ALA A 147 6.00 -24.90 -20.65
N MET A 148 6.57 -23.75 -21.01
CA MET A 148 7.51 -23.60 -22.13
C MET A 148 8.78 -24.45 -21.93
N GLU A 149 9.33 -24.49 -20.73
CA GLU A 149 10.52 -25.29 -20.41
C GLU A 149 10.25 -26.81 -20.53
N LYS A 150 9.11 -27.29 -20.01
CA LYS A 150 8.72 -28.71 -20.14
C LYS A 150 8.61 -29.15 -21.60
N MET A 151 8.07 -28.29 -22.47
CA MET A 151 7.97 -28.56 -23.91
C MET A 151 9.33 -28.62 -24.61
N LYS A 152 10.31 -27.81 -24.19
CA LYS A 152 11.68 -27.86 -24.72
C LYS A 152 12.38 -29.17 -24.37
N VAL A 153 12.15 -29.71 -23.17
CA VAL A 153 12.72 -31.00 -22.72
C VAL A 153 12.05 -32.17 -23.45
N GLY A 154 10.73 -32.12 -23.64
CA GLY A 154 9.97 -33.16 -24.35
C GLY A 154 10.33 -33.31 -25.83
N LYS A 155 10.71 -32.22 -26.52
CA LYS A 155 11.16 -32.24 -27.92
C LYS A 155 12.57 -32.79 -28.16
N LYS A 156 13.37 -33.00 -27.10
CA LYS A 156 14.75 -33.55 -27.19
C LYS A 156 14.82 -35.07 -27.01
N LYS A 157 13.69 -35.75 -26.84
CA LYS A 157 13.58 -37.22 -26.87
C LYS A 157 12.89 -37.65 -28.14
#